data_AF-A0A1M2VL66-F1
#
_entry.id   AF-A0A1M2VL66-F1
#
_cell.length_a   1.000
_cell.length_b   1.000
_cell.length_c   1.000
_cell.angle_alpha   90.00
_cell.angle_beta   90.00
_cell.angle_gamma   90.00
#
_symmetry.space_group_name_H-M   'P 1'
#
loop_
_entity.id
_entity.type
_entity.pdbx_description
1 polymer ?
#
loop_
_entity_poly.entity_id
_entity_poly.type
_entity_poly.pdbx_seq_one_letter_code
_entity_poly.pdbx_strand_id
1 'polypeptide(L)'
;MEGGENAPLLRQAHPATPATTRFQSQSAADLAALFVPPALAAPPHNLTAPIHTQGTAVGTATYLAAVNAMHQGLGGGHTFTSVPDGGFPEVLFAEPDGLLAGLPRERINAICGGNIGPCFVLHVHNSTFPTQHELRALTLAIEGVIRQVTGDLNPLVVPPEREWAPGVDRRPTPFAWTGLVNSEHSVDLMLERPAWSSTAVSFHVARPLIQLTRFLFVLGGFAHDRNHSILNAVWAVFTGDAVLPNIIRLVQTHPGFAGNTAEEAARTILASLEVRVSTLNNGNVIAAIFCDPPTLSIPRWREWRNGIANLPFPSPLNSTGFARRPTPCAGCHGCDHPTHLCPFQDVPGWNAPPPGTSWGPPTAGQPQGPPGGLPPPPPPPGGGAATRPRSQGPRRPNSSGASAAPRRDYRGGGDGKAGGSGGRGGQGSAAV
;
A
#
# COMPACT_ATOMS: atom_id res chain seq x y z
N MET A 1 13.71 -65.97 -32.36
CA MET A 1 14.27 -64.98 -31.41
C MET A 1 14.30 -63.66 -32.13
N GLU A 2 13.19 -62.92 -32.09
CA GLU A 2 13.09 -61.57 -32.65
C GLU A 2 13.36 -60.58 -31.51
N GLY A 3 14.45 -59.82 -31.63
CA GLY A 3 14.80 -58.75 -30.70
C GLY A 3 14.28 -57.42 -31.23
N GLY A 4 13.20 -56.92 -30.63
CA GLY A 4 12.63 -55.60 -30.91
C GLY A 4 13.34 -54.51 -30.11
N GLU A 5 13.97 -53.59 -30.82
CA GLU A 5 14.70 -52.42 -30.33
C GLU A 5 13.70 -51.32 -29.92
N ASN A 6 13.56 -51.07 -28.62
CA ASN A 6 12.71 -50.01 -28.08
C ASN A 6 13.48 -48.68 -28.08
N ALA A 7 13.23 -47.83 -29.07
CA ALA A 7 13.73 -46.45 -29.10
C ALA A 7 12.94 -45.56 -28.12
N PRO A 8 13.60 -44.68 -27.35
CA PRO A 8 12.94 -43.78 -26.41
C PRO A 8 12.22 -42.65 -27.15
N LEU A 9 10.91 -42.50 -26.89
CA LEU A 9 10.09 -41.40 -27.38
C LEU A 9 10.60 -40.06 -26.83
N LEU A 10 11.15 -39.23 -27.73
CA LEU A 10 11.46 -37.82 -27.49
C LEU A 10 10.18 -37.08 -27.06
N ARG A 11 10.11 -36.68 -25.79
CA ARG A 11 9.08 -35.75 -25.29
C ARG A 11 9.25 -34.39 -25.99
N GLN A 12 8.34 -34.06 -26.89
CA GLN A 12 8.21 -32.71 -27.44
C GLN A 12 7.89 -31.76 -26.28
N ALA A 13 8.79 -30.81 -26.02
CA ALA A 13 8.54 -29.72 -25.09
C ALA A 13 7.46 -28.81 -25.69
N HIS A 14 6.31 -28.69 -25.00
CA HIS A 14 5.29 -27.74 -25.39
C HIS A 14 5.86 -26.31 -25.29
N PRO A 15 5.63 -25.44 -26.30
CA PRO A 15 6.04 -24.05 -26.24
C PRO A 15 5.37 -23.38 -25.04
N ALA A 16 6.17 -22.66 -24.25
CA ALA A 16 5.67 -21.90 -23.10
C ALA A 16 4.62 -20.88 -23.57
N THR A 17 3.40 -21.00 -23.07
CA THR A 17 2.34 -20.01 -23.30
C THR A 17 2.83 -18.65 -22.78
N PRO A 18 2.80 -17.57 -23.58
CA PRO A 18 3.20 -16.24 -23.11
C PRO A 18 2.36 -15.87 -21.89
N ALA A 19 3.03 -15.47 -20.81
CA ALA A 19 2.37 -15.06 -19.58
C ALA A 19 1.51 -13.83 -19.86
N THR A 20 0.19 -13.97 -19.75
CA THR A 20 -0.76 -12.85 -19.86
C THR A 20 -0.43 -11.83 -18.77
N THR A 21 -0.16 -10.57 -19.17
CA THR A 21 0.07 -9.46 -18.24
C THR A 21 -1.14 -9.28 -17.32
N ARG A 22 -0.97 -9.47 -16.01
CA ARG A 22 -2.05 -9.34 -15.00
C ARG A 22 -2.61 -7.92 -14.86
N PHE A 23 -1.81 -6.93 -15.24
CA PHE A 23 -2.14 -5.52 -15.14
C PHE A 23 -2.07 -4.89 -16.52
N GLN A 24 -3.10 -4.12 -16.86
CA GLN A 24 -3.07 -3.24 -18.02
C GLN A 24 -2.94 -1.81 -17.52
N SER A 25 -1.73 -1.26 -17.62
CA SER A 25 -1.44 0.14 -17.25
C SER A 25 -1.77 1.07 -18.41
N GLN A 26 -2.43 2.17 -18.09
CA GLN A 26 -2.84 3.19 -19.05
C GLN A 26 -2.41 4.56 -18.51
N SER A 27 -1.66 5.31 -19.30
CA SER A 27 -1.22 6.66 -18.94
C SER A 27 -2.10 7.70 -19.60
N ALA A 28 -2.38 8.78 -18.87
CA ALA A 28 -3.08 9.94 -19.41
C ALA A 28 -2.16 10.95 -20.12
N ALA A 29 -0.87 10.67 -20.28
CA ALA A 29 0.10 11.61 -20.87
C ALA A 29 -0.36 12.14 -22.24
N ASP A 30 -0.88 11.27 -23.11
CA ASP A 30 -1.39 11.67 -24.44
C ASP A 30 -2.66 12.54 -24.33
N LEU A 31 -3.55 12.23 -23.39
CA LEU A 31 -4.76 13.03 -23.12
C LEU A 31 -4.40 14.41 -22.56
N ALA A 32 -3.39 14.47 -21.69
CA ALA A 32 -2.89 15.70 -21.09
C ALA A 32 -2.20 16.60 -22.11
N ALA A 33 -1.49 16.01 -23.08
CA ALA A 33 -0.85 16.77 -24.16
C ALA A 33 -1.87 17.51 -25.04
N LEU A 34 -3.07 16.95 -25.21
CA LEU A 34 -4.17 17.55 -25.98
C LEU A 34 -5.03 18.51 -25.17
N PHE A 35 -4.84 18.56 -23.84
CA PHE A 35 -5.69 19.34 -22.95
C PHE A 35 -5.27 20.82 -22.86
N VAL A 36 -6.19 21.69 -23.27
CA VAL A 36 -6.09 23.14 -23.10
C VAL A 36 -6.99 23.55 -21.93
N PRO A 37 -6.42 23.92 -20.76
CA PRO A 37 -7.23 24.36 -19.63
C PRO A 37 -7.98 25.66 -19.98
N PRO A 38 -9.20 25.86 -19.44
CA PRO A 38 -9.92 27.11 -19.59
C PRO A 38 -9.08 28.25 -18.99
N ALA A 39 -8.79 29.27 -19.80
CA ALA A 39 -7.94 30.38 -19.41
C ALA A 39 -8.60 31.19 -18.27
N LEU A 40 -7.99 31.19 -17.09
CA LEU A 40 -8.30 32.14 -16.03
C LEU A 40 -7.61 33.47 -16.35
N ALA A 41 -8.34 34.59 -16.24
CA ALA A 41 -7.81 35.91 -16.55
C ALA A 41 -6.63 36.27 -15.62
N ALA A 42 -5.44 36.43 -16.20
CA ALA A 42 -4.20 36.67 -15.46
C ALA A 42 -3.77 38.16 -15.49
N PRO A 43 -3.24 38.71 -14.38
CA PRO A 43 -2.46 39.95 -14.37
C PRO A 43 -0.97 39.72 -14.71
N PRO A 44 -0.22 40.76 -15.13
CA PRO A 44 1.13 40.59 -15.67
C PRO A 44 2.23 40.76 -14.60
N HIS A 45 3.24 39.88 -14.58
CA HIS A 45 4.53 40.16 -13.91
C HIS A 45 5.74 39.48 -14.58
N ASN A 46 6.89 40.15 -14.39
CA ASN A 46 8.18 40.03 -15.08
C ASN A 46 9.12 38.94 -14.51
N LEU A 47 10.03 38.45 -15.37
CA LEU A 47 11.08 37.45 -15.11
C LEU A 47 12.50 38.05 -15.10
N THR A 48 13.38 37.56 -14.21
CA THR A 48 14.85 37.30 -14.35
C THR A 48 15.37 36.78 -12.99
N ALA A 49 16.37 35.90 -12.79
CA ALA A 49 17.47 35.30 -13.57
C ALA A 49 17.95 33.97 -12.87
N PRO A 50 19.23 33.51 -12.89
CA PRO A 50 19.73 32.36 -13.66
C PRO A 50 20.20 31.12 -12.85
N ILE A 51 20.60 30.11 -13.62
CA ILE A 51 20.98 28.71 -13.28
C ILE A 51 22.46 28.58 -12.85
N HIS A 52 22.74 27.68 -11.90
CA HIS A 52 24.10 27.19 -11.61
C HIS A 52 24.23 25.67 -11.75
N THR A 53 25.44 25.26 -12.14
CA THR A 53 25.86 23.99 -12.77
C THR A 53 26.35 22.90 -11.81
N GLN A 54 26.40 21.69 -12.37
CA GLN A 54 26.76 20.36 -11.86
C GLN A 54 28.08 20.22 -11.10
N GLY A 55 28.13 19.21 -10.21
CA GLY A 55 29.33 18.52 -9.78
C GLY A 55 29.13 17.00 -9.82
N THR A 56 30.02 16.29 -10.50
CA THR A 56 30.10 14.83 -10.62
C THR A 56 31.03 14.25 -9.56
N ALA A 57 30.64 13.14 -8.93
CA ALA A 57 31.53 12.32 -8.10
C ALA A 57 31.47 10.87 -8.59
N VAL A 58 32.66 10.33 -8.90
CA VAL A 58 32.91 8.94 -9.33
C VAL A 58 33.93 8.34 -8.36
N GLY A 59 33.67 7.12 -7.92
CA GLY A 59 34.56 6.27 -7.09
C GLY A 59 33.70 5.51 -6.06
N THR A 60 33.81 4.21 -5.81
CA THR A 60 34.82 3.19 -6.10
C THR A 60 34.15 1.82 -5.89
N ALA A 61 33.93 1.05 -6.95
CA ALA A 61 33.09 -0.17 -6.92
C ALA A 61 33.86 -1.51 -6.83
N THR A 62 35.11 -1.53 -6.35
CA THR A 62 35.96 -2.73 -6.51
C THR A 62 36.57 -3.30 -5.24
N TYR A 63 36.29 -2.73 -4.06
CA TYR A 63 36.84 -3.23 -2.78
C TYR A 63 35.85 -4.10 -1.97
N LEU A 64 34.54 -3.96 -2.19
CA LEU A 64 33.50 -4.69 -1.44
C LEU A 64 33.30 -6.14 -1.89
N ALA A 65 33.74 -6.52 -3.08
CA ALA A 65 33.56 -7.88 -3.60
C ALA A 65 34.50 -8.92 -2.94
N ALA A 66 35.65 -8.50 -2.42
CA ALA A 66 36.67 -9.42 -1.89
C ALA A 66 36.46 -9.80 -0.41
N VAL A 67 35.85 -8.92 0.39
CA VAL A 67 35.64 -9.16 1.83
C VAL A 67 34.46 -10.12 2.08
N ASN A 68 33.48 -10.15 1.18
CA ASN A 68 32.32 -11.04 1.27
C ASN A 68 32.63 -12.53 1.06
N ALA A 69 33.80 -12.87 0.49
CA ALA A 69 34.17 -14.27 0.22
C ALA A 69 34.67 -15.03 1.46
N MET A 70 35.22 -14.34 2.48
CA MET A 70 35.80 -15.01 3.66
C MET A 70 34.79 -15.31 4.78
N HIS A 71 33.62 -14.66 4.79
CA HIS A 71 32.62 -14.84 5.85
C HIS A 71 31.54 -15.90 5.54
N GLN A 72 31.60 -16.56 4.38
CA GLN A 72 30.62 -17.59 3.97
C GLN A 72 30.73 -18.93 4.75
N GLY A 73 31.72 -19.10 5.62
CA GLY A 73 32.03 -20.39 6.25
C GLY A 73 31.30 -20.74 7.56
N LEU A 74 30.60 -19.79 8.21
CA LEU A 74 30.10 -19.99 9.59
C LEU A 74 28.58 -19.88 9.77
N GLY A 75 27.82 -19.57 8.71
CA GLY A 75 26.37 -19.67 8.71
C GLY A 75 25.93 -20.15 7.33
N GLY A 76 25.08 -21.17 7.25
CA GLY A 76 24.58 -21.67 5.97
C GLY A 76 24.04 -20.50 5.14
N GLY A 77 24.76 -20.15 4.08
CA GLY A 77 24.53 -18.91 3.34
C GLY A 77 23.09 -18.83 2.84
N HIS A 78 22.44 -17.69 3.05
CA HIS A 78 21.15 -17.45 2.45
C HIS A 78 21.30 -17.36 0.94
N THR A 79 20.48 -18.13 0.20
CA THR A 79 20.32 -17.96 -1.24
C THR A 79 19.24 -16.91 -1.47
N PHE A 80 19.57 -15.88 -2.25
CA PHE A 80 18.65 -14.78 -2.55
C PHE A 80 18.02 -14.94 -3.92
N THR A 81 16.76 -14.51 -4.05
CA THR A 81 16.12 -14.27 -5.34
C THR A 81 16.91 -13.21 -6.10
N SER A 82 17.22 -13.49 -7.37
CA SER A 82 17.86 -12.52 -8.26
C SER A 82 16.94 -11.33 -8.51
N VAL A 83 17.50 -10.14 -8.71
CA VAL A 83 16.73 -8.96 -9.13
C VAL A 83 16.11 -9.26 -10.51
N PRO A 84 14.78 -9.21 -10.66
CA PRO A 84 14.15 -9.45 -11.96
C PRO A 84 14.46 -8.32 -12.94
N ASP A 85 14.32 -8.58 -14.24
CA ASP A 85 14.44 -7.56 -15.27
C ASP A 85 13.43 -6.42 -15.01
N GLY A 86 13.91 -5.18 -14.97
CA GLY A 86 13.10 -4.01 -14.60
C GLY A 86 12.98 -3.74 -13.09
N GLY A 87 13.55 -4.60 -12.24
CA GLY A 87 13.53 -4.42 -10.78
C GLY A 87 12.32 -5.06 -10.10
N PHE A 88 12.37 -5.15 -8.76
CA PHE A 88 11.25 -5.69 -7.99
C PHE A 88 10.01 -4.77 -8.10
N PRO A 89 8.79 -5.34 -8.00
CA PRO A 89 7.57 -4.54 -7.93
C PRO A 89 7.61 -3.53 -6.77
N GLU A 90 7.01 -2.36 -6.98
CA GLU A 90 6.88 -1.34 -5.94
C GLU A 90 5.78 -1.71 -4.93
N VAL A 91 5.98 -1.36 -3.66
CA VAL A 91 4.95 -1.47 -2.61
C VAL A 91 4.42 -0.08 -2.30
N LEU A 92 3.15 0.16 -2.63
CA LEU A 92 2.52 1.48 -2.49
C LEU A 92 1.50 1.47 -1.36
N PHE A 93 1.67 2.38 -0.39
CA PHE A 93 0.73 2.56 0.71
C PHE A 93 -0.33 3.60 0.37
N ALA A 94 -1.50 3.49 1.01
CA ALA A 94 -2.60 4.45 0.84
C ALA A 94 -2.33 5.80 1.55
N GLU A 95 -1.59 5.78 2.65
CA GLU A 95 -1.27 6.97 3.45
C GLU A 95 0.22 7.28 3.40
N PRO A 96 0.65 8.55 3.53
CA PRO A 96 2.06 8.93 3.52
C PRO A 96 2.89 8.33 4.66
N ASP A 97 2.23 8.07 5.78
CA ASP A 97 2.77 7.38 6.96
C ASP A 97 2.36 5.89 7.00
N GLY A 98 1.86 5.34 5.88
CA GLY A 98 1.30 4.00 5.82
C GLY A 98 2.27 2.89 6.21
N LEU A 99 3.57 3.05 5.89
CA LEU A 99 4.62 2.13 6.32
C LEU A 99 4.77 2.10 7.85
N LEU A 100 4.51 3.22 8.52
CA LEU A 100 4.64 3.38 9.98
C LEU A 100 3.30 3.25 10.71
N ALA A 101 2.24 2.85 10.00
CA ALA A 101 0.89 2.82 10.54
C ALA A 101 0.81 1.92 11.78
N GLY A 102 0.19 2.44 12.84
CA GLY A 102 0.00 1.72 14.10
C GLY A 102 1.19 1.77 15.08
N LEU A 103 2.37 2.26 14.66
CA LEU A 103 3.50 2.42 15.57
C LEU A 103 3.24 3.56 16.58
N PRO A 104 3.77 3.46 17.82
CA PRO A 104 3.72 4.55 18.79
C PRO A 104 4.39 5.81 18.25
N ARG A 105 3.81 6.99 18.54
CA ARG A 105 4.34 8.27 18.05
C ARG A 105 5.78 8.53 18.46
N GLU A 106 6.17 8.14 19.68
CA GLU A 106 7.55 8.26 20.16
C GLU A 106 8.52 7.45 19.30
N ARG A 107 8.10 6.25 18.89
CA ARG A 107 8.89 5.38 18.02
C ARG A 107 9.01 5.95 16.61
N ILE A 108 7.92 6.49 16.05
CA ILE A 108 7.96 7.20 14.75
C ILE A 108 8.93 8.38 14.81
N ASN A 109 8.86 9.19 15.87
CA ASN A 109 9.76 10.33 16.05
C ASN A 109 11.22 9.89 16.20
N ALA A 110 11.49 8.78 16.89
CA ALA A 110 12.83 8.24 17.05
C ALA A 110 13.42 7.74 15.71
N ILE A 111 12.61 7.00 14.94
CA ILE A 111 12.98 6.42 13.64
C ILE A 111 13.18 7.52 12.59
N CYS A 112 12.22 8.44 12.45
CA CYS A 112 12.27 9.50 11.43
C CYS A 112 13.16 10.68 11.82
N GLY A 113 13.41 10.88 13.12
CA GLY A 113 14.18 12.03 13.63
C GLY A 113 15.70 11.83 13.63
N GLY A 114 16.20 10.64 13.27
CA GLY A 114 17.64 10.34 13.23
C GLY A 114 18.31 10.17 14.60
N ASN A 115 17.54 10.10 15.68
CA ASN A 115 18.07 10.02 17.05
C ASN A 115 18.61 8.63 17.44
N ILE A 116 18.36 7.62 16.61
CA ILE A 116 18.67 6.21 16.91
C ILE A 116 19.84 5.66 16.09
N GLY A 117 20.54 6.51 15.35
CA GLY A 117 21.63 6.13 14.46
C GLY A 117 21.15 5.65 13.08
N PRO A 118 22.07 5.09 12.26
CA PRO A 118 21.76 4.59 10.92
C PRO A 118 20.71 3.49 10.98
N CYS A 119 19.56 3.73 10.33
CA CYS A 119 18.45 2.80 10.36
C CYS A 119 17.64 2.78 9.07
N PHE A 120 16.93 1.68 8.87
CA PHE A 120 15.91 1.52 7.85
C PHE A 120 14.67 0.84 8.42
N VAL A 121 13.56 0.98 7.71
CA VAL A 121 12.30 0.32 8.08
C VAL A 121 12.06 -0.81 7.10
N LEU A 122 11.55 -1.91 7.61
CA LEU A 122 11.20 -3.07 6.80
C LEU A 122 9.87 -3.64 7.23
N HIS A 123 9.23 -4.41 6.35
CA HIS A 123 8.11 -5.25 6.73
C HIS A 123 8.22 -6.61 6.07
N VAL A 124 7.85 -7.64 6.84
CA VAL A 124 7.98 -9.03 6.42
C VAL A 124 6.79 -9.44 5.56
N HIS A 125 7.08 -10.06 4.42
CA HIS A 125 6.05 -10.58 3.53
C HIS A 125 5.21 -11.64 4.27
N ASN A 126 3.88 -11.58 4.17
CA ASN A 126 2.95 -12.47 4.88
C ASN A 126 3.01 -12.39 6.42
N SER A 127 3.53 -11.31 6.98
CA SER A 127 3.49 -11.05 8.42
C SER A 127 2.97 -9.65 8.69
N THR A 128 1.90 -9.56 9.48
CA THR A 128 1.37 -8.28 9.98
C THR A 128 1.94 -8.02 11.37
N PHE A 129 1.40 -8.68 12.39
CA PHE A 129 1.87 -8.60 13.76
C PHE A 129 2.20 -10.00 14.26
N PRO A 130 3.49 -10.39 14.23
CA PRO A 130 3.92 -11.74 14.59
C PRO A 130 3.58 -12.07 16.05
N THR A 131 3.29 -13.34 16.29
CA THR A 131 3.16 -13.87 17.65
C THR A 131 4.51 -13.89 18.37
N GLN A 132 4.51 -14.04 19.70
CA GLN A 132 5.75 -14.08 20.49
C GLN A 132 6.72 -15.19 20.06
N HIS A 133 6.21 -16.34 19.60
CA HIS A 133 7.04 -17.43 19.09
C HIS A 133 7.67 -17.09 17.73
N GLU A 134 6.91 -16.45 16.83
CA GLU A 134 7.39 -16.03 15.52
C GLU A 134 8.40 -14.88 15.62
N LEU A 135 8.22 -13.98 16.59
CA LEU A 135 9.08 -12.81 16.79
C LEU A 135 10.56 -13.18 16.84
N ARG A 136 10.94 -14.14 17.69
CA ARG A 136 12.34 -14.54 17.83
C ARG A 136 12.90 -15.14 16.54
N ALA A 137 12.12 -15.99 15.86
CA ALA A 137 12.54 -16.64 14.63
C ALA A 137 12.71 -15.62 13.48
N LEU A 138 11.77 -14.68 13.35
CA LEU A 138 11.84 -13.59 12.37
C LEU A 138 12.99 -12.64 12.65
N THR A 139 13.19 -12.22 13.90
CA THR A 139 14.34 -11.39 14.30
C THR A 139 15.65 -12.03 13.87
N LEU A 140 15.88 -13.31 14.21
CA LEU A 140 17.11 -14.02 13.85
C LEU A 140 17.28 -14.17 12.33
N ALA A 141 16.20 -14.45 11.60
CA ALA A 141 16.25 -14.56 10.14
C ALA A 141 16.56 -13.21 9.46
N ILE A 142 15.94 -12.13 9.92
CA ILE A 142 16.19 -10.77 9.42
C ILE A 142 17.63 -10.36 9.73
N GLU A 143 18.10 -10.54 10.97
CA GLU A 143 19.48 -10.25 11.34
C GLU A 143 20.47 -11.05 10.48
N GLY A 144 20.21 -12.34 10.25
CA GLY A 144 21.05 -13.18 9.38
C GLY A 144 21.17 -12.62 7.97
N VAL A 145 20.05 -12.19 7.37
CA VAL A 145 20.06 -11.51 6.07
C VAL A 145 20.84 -10.20 6.12
N ILE A 146 20.62 -9.35 7.14
CA ILE A 146 21.33 -8.07 7.27
C ILE A 146 22.85 -8.31 7.39
N ARG A 147 23.30 -9.24 8.24
CA ARG A 147 24.72 -9.59 8.38
C ARG A 147 25.32 -10.04 7.05
N GLN A 148 24.61 -10.89 6.30
CA GLN A 148 25.11 -11.41 5.03
C GLN A 148 25.18 -10.34 3.94
N VAL A 149 24.21 -9.40 3.90
CA VAL A 149 24.17 -8.34 2.89
C VAL A 149 25.18 -7.24 3.20
N THR A 150 25.27 -6.83 4.47
CA THR A 150 25.99 -5.62 4.88
C THR A 150 27.37 -5.88 5.48
N GLY A 151 27.66 -7.12 5.89
CA GLY A 151 28.84 -7.45 6.69
C GLY A 151 28.79 -6.96 8.14
N ASP A 152 27.69 -6.32 8.57
CA ASP A 152 27.51 -5.91 9.96
C ASP A 152 27.51 -7.15 10.87
N LEU A 153 28.21 -7.12 11.99
CA LEU A 153 28.32 -8.26 12.91
C LEU A 153 27.18 -8.33 13.92
N ASN A 154 26.61 -7.17 14.27
CA ASN A 154 25.61 -7.05 15.33
C ASN A 154 24.47 -6.09 14.95
N PRO A 155 23.77 -6.34 13.83
CA PRO A 155 22.58 -5.56 13.51
C PRO A 155 21.51 -5.80 14.58
N LEU A 156 20.80 -4.74 14.99
CA LEU A 156 19.69 -4.82 15.93
C LEU A 156 18.37 -4.70 15.16
N VAL A 157 17.52 -5.72 15.27
CA VAL A 157 16.20 -5.74 14.64
C VAL A 157 15.12 -5.53 15.70
N VAL A 158 14.42 -4.41 15.60
CA VAL A 158 13.35 -4.03 16.53
C VAL A 158 12.00 -4.44 15.92
N PRO A 159 11.21 -5.31 16.59
CA PRO A 159 9.92 -5.76 16.07
C PRO A 159 8.83 -4.68 16.15
N PRO A 160 7.74 -4.83 15.37
CA PRO A 160 6.57 -3.96 15.50
C PRO A 160 6.01 -4.06 16.92
N GLU A 161 5.65 -2.90 17.48
CA GLU A 161 5.06 -2.80 18.81
C GLU A 161 3.76 -2.00 18.71
N ARG A 162 2.74 -2.43 19.46
CA ARG A 162 1.48 -1.70 19.58
C ARG A 162 1.60 -0.62 20.64
N GLU A 163 1.07 0.56 20.36
CA GLU A 163 0.88 1.56 21.41
C GLU A 163 -0.12 1.03 22.45
N TRP A 164 0.31 0.94 23.70
CA TRP A 164 -0.58 0.59 24.78
C TRP A 164 -1.55 1.75 25.03
N ALA A 165 -2.83 1.53 24.74
CA ALA A 165 -3.88 2.49 25.03
C ALA A 165 -5.04 1.79 25.77
N PRO A 166 -5.56 2.36 26.88
CA PRO A 166 -6.73 1.81 27.55
C PRO A 166 -7.99 1.99 26.67
N GLY A 167 -8.54 0.90 26.13
CA GLY A 167 -9.81 0.90 25.38
C GLY A 167 -9.86 -0.05 24.19
N VAL A 168 -10.97 -0.01 23.44
CA VAL A 168 -11.09 -0.71 22.15
C VAL A 168 -10.18 0.00 21.14
N ASP A 169 -9.00 -0.57 20.92
CA ASP A 169 -8.06 -0.03 19.97
C ASP A 169 -8.58 -0.22 18.53
N ARG A 170 -8.90 0.91 17.89
CA ARG A 170 -9.32 0.96 16.48
C ARG A 170 -8.15 1.26 15.54
N ARG A 171 -6.93 1.37 16.07
CA ARG A 171 -5.76 1.71 15.28
C ARG A 171 -5.38 0.55 14.36
N PRO A 172 -4.72 0.85 13.22
CA PRO A 172 -4.11 -0.17 12.39
C PRO A 172 -3.13 -1.01 13.22
N THR A 173 -3.12 -2.31 12.96
CA THR A 173 -2.11 -3.20 13.55
C THR A 173 -0.73 -2.83 12.98
N PRO A 174 0.27 -2.52 13.82
CA PRO A 174 1.61 -2.21 13.34
C PRO A 174 2.27 -3.43 12.72
N PHE A 175 2.99 -3.19 11.62
CA PHE A 175 3.70 -4.24 10.87
C PHE A 175 5.14 -3.87 10.51
N ALA A 176 5.53 -2.61 10.71
CA ALA A 176 6.89 -2.15 10.45
C ALA A 176 7.87 -2.60 11.55
N TRP A 177 8.96 -3.17 11.09
CA TRP A 177 10.17 -3.49 11.84
C TRP A 177 11.21 -2.41 11.59
N THR A 178 12.15 -2.23 12.52
CA THR A 178 13.29 -1.31 12.35
C THR A 178 14.58 -2.10 12.35
N GLY A 179 15.41 -1.92 11.31
CA GLY A 179 16.78 -2.42 11.27
C GLY A 179 17.73 -1.30 11.68
N LEU A 180 18.48 -1.51 12.76
CA LEU A 180 19.53 -0.62 13.24
C LEU A 180 20.89 -1.25 12.91
N VAL A 181 21.74 -0.48 12.25
CA VAL A 181 23.04 -0.93 11.75
C VAL A 181 24.15 0.05 12.13
N ASN A 182 25.39 -0.39 12.01
CA ASN A 182 26.54 0.38 12.48
C ASN A 182 26.96 1.52 11.54
N SER A 183 26.47 1.58 10.30
CA SER A 183 26.88 2.62 9.33
C SER A 183 25.79 2.98 8.32
N GLU A 184 25.83 4.22 7.80
CA GLU A 184 24.98 4.66 6.68
C GLU A 184 25.23 3.83 5.41
N HIS A 185 26.47 3.37 5.20
CA HIS A 185 26.79 2.48 4.09
C HIS A 185 25.98 1.16 4.17
N SER A 186 25.82 0.59 5.36
CA SER A 186 24.98 -0.60 5.58
C SER A 186 23.50 -0.31 5.29
N VAL A 187 23.02 0.90 5.62
CA VAL A 187 21.66 1.34 5.27
C VAL A 187 21.50 1.42 3.75
N ASP A 188 22.47 2.03 3.05
CA ASP A 188 22.45 2.15 1.60
C ASP A 188 22.48 0.78 0.91
N LEU A 189 23.33 -0.15 1.36
CA LEU A 189 23.36 -1.53 0.85
C LEU A 189 21.99 -2.22 1.01
N MET A 190 21.33 -2.06 2.16
CA MET A 190 19.99 -2.63 2.38
C MET A 190 18.92 -1.98 1.49
N LEU A 191 19.11 -0.72 1.09
CA LEU A 191 18.20 0.05 0.25
C LEU A 191 18.50 -0.03 -1.25
N GLU A 192 19.61 -0.66 -1.66
CA GLU A 192 19.91 -0.94 -3.09
C GLU A 192 18.79 -1.73 -3.77
N ARG A 193 18.00 -2.46 -2.98
CA ARG A 193 16.85 -3.23 -3.44
C ARG A 193 15.65 -2.92 -2.55
N PRO A 194 14.45 -2.68 -3.12
CA PRO A 194 13.25 -2.44 -2.31
C PRO A 194 12.72 -3.71 -1.63
N ALA A 195 13.24 -4.89 -2.01
CA ALA A 195 12.87 -6.17 -1.43
C ALA A 195 14.06 -7.12 -1.37
N TRP A 196 14.10 -7.91 -0.30
CA TRP A 196 15.03 -9.01 -0.10
C TRP A 196 14.21 -10.28 0.08
N SER A 197 14.46 -11.27 -0.78
CA SER A 197 13.84 -12.58 -0.66
C SER A 197 14.93 -13.62 -0.57
N SER A 198 15.01 -14.25 0.61
CA SER A 198 15.94 -15.31 0.91
C SER A 198 15.20 -16.60 1.26
N THR A 199 15.94 -17.70 1.29
CA THR A 199 15.44 -18.98 1.81
C THR A 199 15.04 -18.95 3.30
N ALA A 200 15.36 -17.90 4.05
CA ALA A 200 14.97 -17.78 5.46
C ALA A 200 13.77 -16.82 5.66
N VAL A 201 13.79 -15.68 4.99
CA VAL A 201 12.77 -14.63 5.11
C VAL A 201 12.71 -13.80 3.84
N SER A 202 11.51 -13.31 3.52
CA SER A 202 11.31 -12.28 2.49
C SER A 202 10.69 -11.04 3.12
N PHE A 203 11.28 -9.88 2.87
CA PHE A 203 10.82 -8.61 3.41
C PHE A 203 11.08 -7.47 2.43
N HIS A 204 10.35 -6.38 2.62
CA HIS A 204 10.48 -5.15 1.85
C HIS A 204 11.17 -4.09 2.71
N VAL A 205 12.02 -3.27 2.11
CA VAL A 205 12.85 -2.30 2.81
C VAL A 205 12.59 -0.91 2.25
N ALA A 206 12.53 0.08 3.13
CA ALA A 206 12.38 1.48 2.76
C ALA A 206 13.11 2.39 3.76
N ARG A 207 13.39 3.63 3.31
CA ARG A 207 13.88 4.67 4.20
C ARG A 207 12.79 5.02 5.23
N PRO A 208 13.17 5.43 6.45
CA PRO A 208 12.26 5.87 7.50
C PRO A 208 11.67 7.26 7.23
N LEU A 209 11.03 7.45 6.07
CA LEU A 209 10.53 8.75 5.62
C LEU A 209 9.01 8.72 5.46
N ILE A 210 8.36 9.77 5.95
CA ILE A 210 6.95 10.04 5.66
C ILE A 210 6.91 10.79 4.33
N GLN A 211 6.49 10.09 3.27
CA GLN A 211 6.51 10.61 1.91
C GLN A 211 5.13 10.51 1.26
N LEU A 212 4.77 11.53 0.49
CA LEU A 212 3.58 11.48 -0.34
C LEU A 212 3.70 10.39 -1.39
N THR A 213 2.65 9.56 -1.47
CA THR A 213 2.52 8.49 -2.45
C THR A 213 1.82 8.99 -3.71
N ARG A 214 2.14 8.38 -4.85
CA ARG A 214 1.41 8.58 -6.11
C ARG A 214 0.07 7.83 -6.09
N PHE A 215 -0.04 6.75 -5.31
CA PHE A 215 -1.27 5.98 -5.22
C PHE A 215 -2.36 6.75 -4.47
N LEU A 216 -3.53 6.89 -5.10
CA LEU A 216 -4.67 7.60 -4.50
C LEU A 216 -5.68 6.64 -3.88
N PHE A 217 -6.23 5.73 -4.67
CA PHE A 217 -7.25 4.76 -4.26
C PHE A 217 -7.51 3.73 -5.36
N VAL A 218 -8.32 2.72 -5.05
CA VAL A 218 -8.83 1.73 -6.01
C VAL A 218 -10.29 2.02 -6.31
N LEU A 219 -10.64 2.13 -7.59
CA LEU A 219 -12.02 2.18 -8.06
C LEU A 219 -12.56 0.76 -8.29
N GLY A 220 -13.86 0.60 -8.05
CA GLY A 220 -14.63 -0.56 -8.51
C GLY A 220 -16.02 -0.14 -8.95
N GLY A 221 -16.79 -1.11 -9.46
CA GLY A 221 -18.16 -0.88 -9.94
C GLY A 221 -18.28 -0.79 -11.46
N PHE A 222 -17.17 -0.70 -12.19
CA PHE A 222 -17.14 -0.79 -13.66
C PHE A 222 -17.46 -2.22 -14.15
N ALA A 223 -18.18 -2.33 -15.26
CA ALA A 223 -18.55 -3.60 -15.87
C ALA A 223 -17.46 -4.16 -16.78
N HIS A 224 -16.67 -3.29 -17.42
CA HIS A 224 -15.55 -3.64 -18.29
C HIS A 224 -14.58 -2.46 -18.45
N ASP A 225 -13.47 -2.63 -19.15
CA ASP A 225 -12.60 -1.54 -19.61
C ASP A 225 -12.37 -1.63 -21.12
N ARG A 226 -13.35 -1.21 -21.91
CA ARG A 226 -13.28 -1.27 -23.37
C ARG A 226 -12.93 0.12 -23.89
N ASN A 227 -11.96 0.20 -24.80
CA ASN A 227 -11.48 1.48 -25.34
C ASN A 227 -11.09 2.47 -24.24
N HIS A 228 -10.41 1.99 -23.19
CA HIS A 228 -9.97 2.81 -22.07
C HIS A 228 -11.12 3.57 -21.39
N SER A 229 -12.31 2.98 -21.32
CA SER A 229 -13.50 3.62 -20.74
C SER A 229 -13.31 4.00 -19.29
N ILE A 230 -12.50 3.25 -18.53
CA ILE A 230 -12.18 3.59 -17.14
C ILE A 230 -11.24 4.80 -17.09
N LEU A 231 -10.15 4.81 -17.86
CA LEU A 231 -9.23 5.96 -17.92
C LEU A 231 -9.98 7.24 -18.33
N ASN A 232 -10.86 7.16 -19.34
CA ASN A 232 -11.65 8.31 -19.80
C ASN A 232 -12.59 8.84 -18.71
N ALA A 233 -13.20 7.96 -17.91
CA ALA A 233 -14.04 8.36 -16.78
C ALA A 233 -13.22 9.05 -15.68
N VAL A 234 -12.04 8.51 -15.36
CA VAL A 234 -11.12 9.12 -14.39
C VAL A 234 -10.64 10.48 -14.91
N TRP A 235 -10.21 10.55 -16.16
CA TRP A 235 -9.78 11.79 -16.82
C TRP A 235 -10.86 12.86 -16.74
N ALA A 236 -12.11 12.54 -17.11
CA ALA A 236 -13.22 13.48 -17.08
C ALA A 236 -13.47 14.06 -15.68
N VAL A 237 -13.34 13.26 -14.62
CA VAL A 237 -13.44 13.73 -13.23
C VAL A 237 -12.27 14.65 -12.86
N PHE A 238 -11.04 14.28 -13.23
CA PHE A 238 -9.83 15.04 -12.93
C PHE A 238 -9.78 16.39 -13.65
N THR A 239 -10.29 16.47 -14.88
CA THR A 239 -10.40 17.72 -15.65
C THR A 239 -11.68 18.50 -15.37
N GLY A 240 -12.61 17.96 -14.59
CA GLY A 240 -13.89 18.57 -14.28
C GLY A 240 -13.81 19.63 -13.16
N ASP A 241 -14.94 20.33 -12.97
CA ASP A 241 -15.07 21.48 -12.06
C ASP A 241 -14.74 21.17 -10.59
N ALA A 242 -14.85 19.90 -10.18
CA ALA A 242 -14.57 19.49 -8.81
C ALA A 242 -13.07 19.34 -8.51
N VAL A 243 -12.26 18.91 -9.47
CA VAL A 243 -10.87 18.48 -9.21
C VAL A 243 -9.85 19.45 -9.80
N LEU A 244 -10.02 19.89 -11.05
CA LEU A 244 -9.04 20.72 -11.73
C LEU A 244 -8.76 22.06 -11.02
N PRO A 245 -9.77 22.83 -10.56
CA PRO A 245 -9.51 24.06 -9.82
C PRO A 245 -8.72 23.82 -8.54
N ASN A 246 -8.90 22.66 -7.89
CA ASN A 246 -8.14 22.30 -6.70
C ASN A 246 -6.67 21.97 -7.03
N ILE A 247 -6.41 21.29 -8.14
CA ILE A 247 -5.04 21.05 -8.62
C ILE A 247 -4.35 22.39 -8.89
N ILE A 248 -4.97 23.28 -9.68
CA ILE A 248 -4.45 24.62 -10.01
C ILE A 248 -4.11 25.41 -8.74
N ARG A 249 -5.01 25.41 -7.74
CA ARG A 249 -4.78 26.07 -6.46
C ARG A 249 -3.60 25.47 -5.67
N LEU A 250 -3.45 24.15 -5.67
CA LEU A 250 -2.40 23.48 -4.90
C LEU A 250 -1.01 23.68 -5.50
N VAL A 251 -0.89 23.59 -6.83
CA VAL A 251 0.40 23.74 -7.53
C VAL A 251 1.00 25.14 -7.43
N GLN A 252 0.18 26.19 -7.23
CA GLN A 252 0.65 27.56 -6.98
C GLN A 252 1.57 27.68 -5.76
N THR A 253 1.48 26.75 -4.80
CA THR A 253 2.32 26.73 -3.59
C THR A 253 3.39 25.63 -3.62
N HIS A 254 3.52 24.92 -4.74
CA HIS A 254 4.42 23.79 -4.86
C HIS A 254 5.81 24.25 -5.36
N PRO A 255 6.89 24.06 -4.59
CA PRO A 255 8.21 24.61 -4.92
C PRO A 255 8.79 24.05 -6.22
N GLY A 256 8.45 22.80 -6.58
CA GLY A 256 8.86 22.18 -7.85
C GLY A 256 8.26 22.82 -9.11
N PHE A 257 7.29 23.73 -8.97
CA PHE A 257 6.63 24.43 -10.09
C PHE A 257 6.85 25.95 -10.07
N ALA A 258 7.85 26.44 -9.32
CA ALA A 258 8.10 27.88 -9.17
C ALA A 258 8.38 28.64 -10.49
N GLY A 259 8.72 27.93 -11.57
CA GLY A 259 8.96 28.50 -12.91
C GLY A 259 7.85 28.25 -13.93
N ASN A 260 6.76 27.59 -13.55
CA ASN A 260 5.65 27.25 -14.43
C ASN A 260 4.43 28.12 -14.15
N THR A 261 3.60 28.33 -15.17
CA THR A 261 2.23 28.82 -14.91
C THR A 261 1.44 27.76 -14.15
N ALA A 262 0.41 28.17 -13.40
CA ALA A 262 -0.40 27.21 -12.63
C ALA A 262 -1.09 26.19 -13.55
N GLU A 263 -1.43 26.60 -14.77
CA GLU A 263 -2.02 25.80 -15.83
C GLU A 263 -1.03 24.77 -16.39
N GLU A 264 0.21 25.16 -16.64
CA GLU A 264 1.29 24.24 -17.06
C GLU A 264 1.58 23.21 -15.98
N ALA A 265 1.73 23.66 -14.73
CA ALA A 265 1.96 22.78 -13.59
C ALA A 265 0.79 21.79 -13.39
N ALA A 266 -0.45 22.26 -13.50
CA ALA A 266 -1.63 21.40 -13.46
C ALA A 266 -1.64 20.39 -14.61
N ARG A 267 -1.24 20.78 -15.83
CA ARG A 267 -1.10 19.85 -16.97
C ARG A 267 -0.04 18.78 -16.68
N THR A 268 1.09 19.13 -16.07
CA THR A 268 2.11 18.16 -15.65
C THR A 268 1.55 17.15 -14.65
N ILE A 269 0.81 17.62 -13.63
CA ILE A 269 0.15 16.72 -12.67
C ILE A 269 -0.87 15.81 -13.37
N LEU A 270 -1.72 16.34 -14.26
CA LEU A 270 -2.68 15.53 -15.01
C LEU A 270 -1.98 14.51 -15.93
N ALA A 271 -0.85 14.86 -16.55
CA ALA A 271 -0.07 13.96 -17.39
C ALA A 271 0.50 12.76 -16.60
N SER A 272 0.73 12.93 -15.30
CA SER A 272 1.19 11.85 -14.41
C SER A 272 0.09 10.85 -14.02
N LEU A 273 -1.17 11.11 -14.39
CA LEU A 273 -2.29 10.24 -14.09
C LEU A 273 -2.11 8.89 -14.79
N GLU A 274 -2.13 7.84 -13.99
CA GLU A 274 -2.00 6.45 -14.43
C GLU A 274 -3.13 5.62 -13.84
N VAL A 275 -3.71 4.76 -14.67
CA VAL A 275 -4.78 3.84 -14.28
C VAL A 275 -4.32 2.42 -14.57
N ARG A 276 -4.22 1.59 -13.52
CA ARG A 276 -3.92 0.15 -13.67
C ARG A 276 -5.19 -0.65 -13.49
N VAL A 277 -5.63 -1.28 -14.56
CA VAL A 277 -6.86 -2.08 -14.56
C VAL A 277 -6.53 -3.56 -14.34
N SER A 278 -7.32 -4.18 -13.48
CA SER A 278 -7.24 -5.62 -13.20
C SER A 278 -8.63 -6.24 -13.09
N THR A 279 -8.72 -7.50 -13.51
CA THR A 279 -9.92 -8.31 -13.35
C THR A 279 -9.69 -9.29 -12.20
N LEU A 280 -10.59 -9.26 -11.21
CA LEU A 280 -10.57 -10.19 -10.10
C LEU A 280 -11.04 -11.58 -10.54
N ASN A 281 -10.74 -12.61 -9.74
CA ASN A 281 -11.15 -14.00 -10.03
C ASN A 281 -12.68 -14.19 -10.19
N ASN A 282 -13.48 -13.28 -9.64
CA ASN A 282 -14.94 -13.31 -9.77
C ASN A 282 -15.46 -12.52 -11.00
N GLY A 283 -14.57 -12.05 -11.87
CA GLY A 283 -14.90 -11.26 -13.05
C GLY A 283 -15.08 -9.77 -12.80
N ASN A 284 -15.05 -9.30 -11.55
CA ASN A 284 -15.17 -7.88 -11.25
C ASN A 284 -13.94 -7.11 -11.72
N VAL A 285 -14.15 -5.95 -12.33
CA VAL A 285 -13.07 -5.05 -12.73
C VAL A 285 -12.77 -4.05 -11.60
N ILE A 286 -11.49 -3.90 -11.28
CA ILE A 286 -10.98 -2.84 -10.40
C ILE A 286 -9.94 -2.01 -11.13
N ALA A 287 -9.75 -0.78 -10.68
CA ALA A 287 -8.75 0.12 -11.25
C ALA A 287 -8.00 0.87 -10.15
N ALA A 288 -6.69 0.66 -10.04
CA ALA A 288 -5.84 1.43 -9.14
C ALA A 288 -5.45 2.75 -9.81
N ILE A 289 -5.62 3.86 -9.09
CA ILE A 289 -5.42 5.21 -9.61
C ILE A 289 -4.16 5.82 -8.99
N PHE A 290 -3.28 6.31 -9.86
CA PHE A 290 -2.03 6.97 -9.46
C PHE A 290 -1.96 8.37 -10.07
N CYS A 291 -1.43 9.33 -9.33
CA CYS A 291 -1.25 10.70 -9.76
C CYS A 291 -0.17 11.34 -8.88
N ASP A 292 0.74 12.09 -9.47
CA ASP A 292 1.73 12.84 -8.70
C ASP A 292 1.04 13.86 -7.80
N PRO A 293 1.52 14.07 -6.57
CA PRO A 293 0.86 14.96 -5.63
C PRO A 293 0.99 16.43 -6.07
N PRO A 294 -0.11 17.21 -6.17
CA PRO A 294 -0.06 18.62 -6.55
C PRO A 294 0.45 19.54 -5.44
N THR A 295 0.82 18.99 -4.28
CA THR A 295 1.30 19.72 -3.10
C THR A 295 2.27 18.84 -2.32
N LEU A 296 3.23 19.44 -1.61
CA LEU A 296 4.10 18.73 -0.65
C LEU A 296 3.50 18.70 0.78
N SER A 297 2.38 19.39 1.00
CA SER A 297 1.72 19.44 2.32
C SER A 297 0.85 18.20 2.54
N ILE A 298 1.26 17.32 3.46
CA ILE A 298 0.51 16.09 3.81
C ILE A 298 -0.97 16.35 4.14
N PRO A 299 -1.33 17.33 5.00
CA PRO A 299 -2.73 17.61 5.29
C PRO A 299 -3.55 18.01 4.04
N ARG A 300 -2.99 18.88 3.19
CA ARG A 300 -3.65 19.33 1.95
C ARG A 300 -3.76 18.21 0.92
N TRP A 301 -2.75 17.36 0.81
CA TRP A 301 -2.80 16.17 -0.05
C TRP A 301 -3.89 15.21 0.41
N ARG A 302 -4.02 14.94 1.72
CA ARG A 302 -5.09 14.10 2.28
C ARG A 302 -6.47 14.67 1.99
N GLU A 303 -6.66 15.97 2.18
CA GLU A 303 -7.91 16.67 1.87
C GLU A 303 -8.27 16.52 0.37
N TRP A 304 -7.31 16.81 -0.51
CA TRP A 304 -7.47 16.67 -1.96
C TRP A 304 -7.81 15.24 -2.38
N ARG A 305 -7.02 14.24 -1.95
CA ARG A 305 -7.24 12.82 -2.25
C ARG A 305 -8.60 12.35 -1.77
N ASN A 306 -8.98 12.69 -0.54
CA ASN A 306 -10.26 12.30 0.04
C ASN A 306 -11.44 13.00 -0.66
N GLY A 307 -11.27 14.25 -1.07
CA GLY A 307 -12.23 14.98 -1.90
C GLY A 307 -12.52 14.23 -3.19
N ILE A 308 -11.48 13.78 -3.90
CA ILE A 308 -11.62 12.99 -5.13
C ILE A 308 -12.25 11.62 -4.85
N ALA A 309 -11.82 10.93 -3.80
CA ALA A 309 -12.34 9.58 -3.46
C ALA A 309 -13.84 9.56 -3.15
N ASN A 310 -14.43 10.70 -2.78
CA ASN A 310 -15.87 10.83 -2.53
C ASN A 310 -16.70 11.11 -3.80
N LEU A 311 -16.07 11.29 -4.95
CA LEU A 311 -16.75 11.56 -6.21
C LEU A 311 -17.16 10.24 -6.91
N PRO A 312 -18.30 10.23 -7.62
CA PRO A 312 -18.59 9.17 -8.59
C PRO A 312 -17.72 9.34 -9.84
N PHE A 313 -17.41 8.23 -10.51
CA PHE A 313 -16.68 8.19 -11.78
C PHE A 313 -17.61 7.71 -12.89
N PRO A 314 -18.51 8.58 -13.40
CA PRO A 314 -19.48 8.20 -14.42
C PRO A 314 -18.79 7.95 -15.76
N SER A 315 -19.33 7.00 -16.52
CA SER A 315 -18.91 6.71 -17.89
C SER A 315 -20.15 6.56 -18.77
N PRO A 316 -20.26 7.22 -19.92
CA PRO A 316 -21.44 7.12 -20.77
C PRO A 316 -21.75 5.69 -21.26
N LEU A 317 -20.70 4.86 -21.42
CA LEU A 317 -20.79 3.51 -21.98
C LEU A 317 -20.35 2.43 -20.97
N ASN A 318 -20.36 2.74 -19.68
CA ASN A 318 -19.96 1.81 -18.62
C ASN A 318 -20.76 2.12 -17.35
N SER A 319 -20.75 1.23 -16.38
CA SER A 319 -21.29 1.56 -15.06
C SER A 319 -20.42 2.60 -14.33
N THR A 320 -21.02 3.34 -13.41
CA THR A 320 -20.33 4.34 -12.59
C THR A 320 -19.37 3.67 -11.61
N GLY A 321 -18.11 4.12 -11.61
CA GLY A 321 -17.12 3.69 -10.64
C GLY A 321 -17.21 4.46 -9.32
N PHE A 322 -16.82 3.81 -8.23
CA PHE A 322 -16.70 4.41 -6.90
C PHE A 322 -15.39 3.97 -6.23
N ALA A 323 -14.79 4.87 -5.47
CA ALA A 323 -13.62 4.52 -4.67
C ALA A 323 -13.98 3.48 -3.61
N ARG A 324 -13.14 2.45 -3.51
CA ARG A 324 -13.24 1.41 -2.50
C ARG A 324 -12.32 1.75 -1.34
N ARG A 325 -12.67 1.28 -0.15
CA ARG A 325 -11.76 1.34 0.99
C ARG A 325 -10.48 0.56 0.66
N PRO A 326 -9.29 1.18 0.72
CA PRO A 326 -8.03 0.48 0.51
C PRO A 326 -7.92 -0.68 1.50
N THR A 327 -7.62 -1.87 0.98
CA THR A 327 -7.36 -3.06 1.79
C THR A 327 -5.92 -3.46 1.53
N PRO A 328 -5.03 -3.44 2.54
CA PRO A 328 -3.64 -3.80 2.33
C PRO A 328 -3.54 -5.28 1.91
N CYS A 329 -2.68 -5.54 0.93
CA CYS A 329 -2.33 -6.89 0.50
C CYS A 329 -1.74 -7.67 1.68
N ALA A 330 -2.27 -8.86 1.96
CA ALA A 330 -1.80 -9.65 3.11
C ALA A 330 -0.34 -10.14 2.96
N GLY A 331 0.21 -10.12 1.73
CA GLY A 331 1.61 -10.43 1.46
C GLY A 331 2.52 -9.22 1.62
N CYS A 332 2.50 -8.32 0.63
CA CYS A 332 3.41 -7.17 0.57
C CYS A 332 2.89 -5.90 1.26
N HIS A 333 1.69 -5.91 1.84
CA HIS A 333 1.04 -4.74 2.48
C HIS A 333 0.74 -3.53 1.58
N GLY A 334 1.04 -3.61 0.28
CA GLY A 334 0.62 -2.62 -0.71
C GLY A 334 -0.90 -2.50 -0.79
N CYS A 335 -1.40 -1.29 -1.06
CA CYS A 335 -2.83 -0.97 -1.09
C CYS A 335 -3.40 -0.84 -2.52
N ASP A 336 -2.56 -0.95 -3.53
CA ASP A 336 -2.90 -0.78 -4.95
C ASP A 336 -3.51 -2.04 -5.59
N HIS A 337 -3.40 -3.19 -4.92
CA HIS A 337 -3.93 -4.46 -5.41
C HIS A 337 -4.47 -5.34 -4.28
N PRO A 338 -5.47 -6.21 -4.55
CA PRO A 338 -5.90 -7.22 -3.59
C PRO A 338 -4.86 -8.35 -3.47
N THR A 339 -4.88 -9.07 -2.35
CA THR A 339 -3.93 -10.15 -2.02
C THR A 339 -3.66 -11.15 -3.15
N HIS A 340 -4.69 -11.62 -3.86
CA HIS A 340 -4.53 -12.62 -4.93
C HIS A 340 -3.91 -12.07 -6.22
N LEU A 341 -3.73 -10.74 -6.33
CA LEU A 341 -3.06 -10.07 -7.44
C LEU A 341 -1.68 -9.53 -7.02
N CYS A 342 -1.10 -10.00 -5.91
CA CYS A 342 0.21 -9.52 -5.50
C CYS A 342 1.28 -9.81 -6.57
N PRO A 343 1.97 -8.77 -7.08
CA PRO A 343 2.92 -8.92 -8.18
C PRO A 343 4.19 -9.69 -7.76
N PHE A 344 4.51 -9.74 -6.47
CA PHE A 344 5.66 -10.48 -5.97
C PHE A 344 5.59 -11.99 -6.21
N GLN A 345 4.38 -12.55 -6.42
CA GLN A 345 4.21 -13.96 -6.76
C GLN A 345 4.64 -14.30 -8.19
N ASP A 346 4.78 -13.28 -9.04
CA ASP A 346 5.26 -13.44 -10.41
C ASP A 346 6.77 -13.23 -10.52
N VAL A 347 7.45 -12.84 -9.43
CA VAL A 347 8.90 -12.65 -9.43
C VAL A 347 9.59 -14.02 -9.53
N PRO A 348 10.40 -14.28 -10.58
CA PRO A 348 11.07 -15.56 -10.72
C PRO A 348 11.99 -15.86 -9.53
N GLY A 349 11.81 -17.04 -8.92
CA GLY A 349 12.60 -17.46 -7.77
C GLY A 349 12.22 -16.78 -6.45
N TRP A 350 11.05 -16.16 -6.35
CA TRP A 350 10.53 -15.61 -5.09
C TRP A 350 10.42 -16.70 -4.01
N ASN A 351 11.06 -16.50 -2.86
CA ASN A 351 11.14 -17.51 -1.80
C ASN A 351 9.96 -17.45 -0.81
N ALA A 352 9.15 -16.38 -0.81
CA ALA A 352 8.04 -16.28 0.13
C ALA A 352 6.84 -17.14 -0.32
N PRO A 353 6.03 -17.66 0.63
CA PRO A 353 4.82 -18.39 0.27
C PRO A 353 3.76 -17.46 -0.37
N PRO A 354 2.68 -18.02 -0.94
CA PRO A 354 1.62 -17.22 -1.54
C PRO A 354 1.04 -16.16 -0.60
N PRO A 355 0.55 -15.02 -1.10
CA PRO A 355 0.12 -13.90 -0.28
C PRO A 355 -1.14 -14.29 0.49
N GLY A 356 -1.22 -13.90 1.77
CA GLY A 356 -2.33 -14.28 2.64
C GLY A 356 -2.21 -15.66 3.28
N THR A 357 -1.07 -16.34 3.07
CA THR A 357 -0.65 -17.43 3.96
C THR A 357 0.07 -16.84 5.18
N SER A 358 0.29 -17.63 6.23
CA SER A 358 1.16 -17.23 7.33
C SER A 358 2.63 -17.32 6.91
N TRP A 359 3.47 -16.42 7.42
CA TRP A 359 4.90 -16.67 7.41
C TRP A 359 5.21 -18.02 8.07
N GLY A 360 6.08 -18.79 7.44
CA GLY A 360 6.67 -19.99 8.01
C GLY A 360 8.04 -20.17 7.38
N PRO A 361 9.03 -20.70 8.11
CA PRO A 361 10.27 -21.12 7.49
C PRO A 361 9.91 -22.08 6.35
N PRO A 362 10.46 -21.92 5.14
CA PRO A 362 10.11 -22.78 4.03
C PRO A 362 10.44 -24.22 4.44
N THR A 363 9.40 -25.03 4.62
CA THR A 363 9.56 -26.43 4.98
C THR A 363 10.32 -27.09 3.85
N ALA A 364 11.57 -27.46 4.10
CA ALA A 364 12.42 -28.10 3.11
C ALA A 364 11.68 -29.33 2.53
N GLY A 365 11.22 -29.21 1.28
CA GLY A 365 10.54 -30.30 0.58
C GLY A 365 9.08 -30.09 0.19
N GLN A 366 8.44 -28.93 0.43
CA GLN A 366 7.23 -28.61 -0.34
C GLN A 366 7.63 -28.11 -1.73
N PRO A 367 7.38 -28.87 -2.82
CA PRO A 367 7.59 -28.35 -4.16
C PRO A 367 6.67 -27.14 -4.34
N GLN A 368 7.27 -25.98 -4.62
CA GLN A 368 6.52 -24.86 -5.18
C GLN A 368 5.79 -25.41 -6.41
N GLY A 369 4.46 -25.38 -6.39
CA GLY A 369 3.66 -25.82 -7.52
C GLY A 369 4.11 -25.09 -8.79
N PRO A 370 3.95 -25.71 -9.98
CA PRO A 370 4.39 -25.10 -11.23
C PRO A 370 3.86 -23.66 -11.35
N PRO A 371 4.68 -22.71 -11.82
CA PRO A 371 4.24 -21.34 -12.03
C PRO A 371 3.01 -21.33 -12.94
N GLY A 372 1.87 -20.83 -12.43
CA GLY A 372 0.58 -20.87 -13.12
C GLY A 372 -0.42 -21.93 -12.60
N GLY A 373 -0.09 -22.69 -11.57
CA GLY A 373 -1.08 -23.48 -10.83
C GLY A 373 -2.18 -22.57 -10.27
N LEU A 374 -3.45 -22.98 -10.43
CA LEU A 374 -4.58 -22.29 -9.81
C LEU A 374 -4.26 -22.08 -8.32
N PRO A 375 -4.42 -20.84 -7.79
CA PRO A 375 -4.16 -20.60 -6.38
C PRO A 375 -4.99 -21.58 -5.54
N PRO A 376 -4.45 -22.12 -4.43
CA PRO A 376 -5.23 -22.97 -3.56
C PRO A 376 -6.52 -22.23 -3.19
N PRO A 377 -7.67 -22.92 -3.14
CA PRO A 377 -8.92 -22.28 -2.76
C PRO A 377 -8.72 -21.55 -1.44
N PRO A 378 -9.27 -20.33 -1.28
CA PRO A 378 -9.11 -19.57 -0.05
C PRO A 378 -9.51 -20.45 1.14
N PRO A 379 -8.78 -20.42 2.26
CA PRO A 379 -9.20 -21.15 3.44
C PRO A 379 -10.65 -20.76 3.75
N PRO A 380 -11.51 -21.74 4.10
CA PRO A 380 -12.89 -21.42 4.47
C PRO A 380 -12.86 -20.31 5.52
N PRO A 381 -13.74 -19.29 5.42
CA PRO A 381 -13.75 -18.15 6.32
C PRO A 381 -13.65 -18.68 7.74
N GLY A 382 -12.55 -18.33 8.43
CA GLY A 382 -12.24 -18.85 9.75
C GLY A 382 -13.47 -18.74 10.64
N GLY A 383 -14.07 -19.90 10.94
CA GLY A 383 -15.23 -20.07 11.79
C GLY A 383 -14.87 -19.77 13.25
N GLY A 384 -14.36 -18.56 13.50
CA GLY A 384 -14.14 -17.98 14.82
C GLY A 384 -15.45 -17.42 15.37
N ALA A 385 -16.45 -18.29 15.48
CA ALA A 385 -17.56 -18.15 16.40
C ALA A 385 -18.24 -19.52 16.42
N ALA A 386 -17.80 -20.38 17.34
CA ALA A 386 -18.67 -21.40 17.88
C ALA A 386 -19.88 -20.67 18.47
N THR A 387 -20.90 -20.45 17.63
CA THR A 387 -22.25 -20.22 18.07
C THR A 387 -22.61 -21.44 18.88
N ARG A 388 -22.50 -21.32 20.21
CA ARG A 388 -23.18 -22.22 21.13
C ARG A 388 -24.58 -22.42 20.55
N PRO A 389 -25.00 -23.67 20.25
CA PRO A 389 -26.36 -23.91 19.85
C PRO A 389 -27.22 -23.41 21.01
N ARG A 390 -27.90 -22.28 20.78
CA ARG A 390 -28.95 -21.81 21.66
C ARG A 390 -30.06 -22.82 21.48
N SER A 391 -29.97 -23.89 22.25
CA SER A 391 -31.00 -24.91 22.42
C SER A 391 -32.29 -24.17 22.75
N GLN A 392 -33.11 -23.98 21.72
CA GLN A 392 -34.51 -23.63 21.89
C GLN A 392 -35.16 -24.82 22.59
N GLY A 393 -35.20 -24.74 23.92
CA GLY A 393 -36.06 -25.60 24.71
C GLY A 393 -37.51 -25.39 24.28
N PRO A 394 -38.34 -26.46 24.36
CA PRO A 394 -39.73 -26.41 23.91
C PRO A 394 -40.51 -25.39 24.74
N ARG A 395 -41.18 -24.45 24.03
CA ARG A 395 -42.16 -23.54 24.59
C ARG A 395 -43.26 -24.35 25.27
N ARG A 396 -43.32 -24.30 26.60
CA ARG A 396 -44.50 -24.70 27.37
C ARG A 396 -45.66 -23.75 27.01
N PRO A 397 -46.85 -24.27 26.67
CA PRO A 397 -48.06 -23.46 26.63
C PRO A 397 -48.54 -23.33 28.08
N ASN A 398 -48.54 -22.13 28.64
CA ASN A 398 -49.27 -21.86 29.88
C ASN A 398 -50.32 -20.78 29.63
N SER A 399 -51.52 -21.27 29.36
CA SER A 399 -52.78 -20.55 29.37
C SER A 399 -53.32 -20.47 30.79
N SER A 400 -53.42 -19.26 31.33
CA SER A 400 -54.32 -18.79 32.41
C SER A 400 -53.71 -17.46 32.86
N GLY A 401 -54.29 -16.29 32.64
CA GLY A 401 -55.67 -15.86 32.74
C GLY A 401 -55.60 -14.40 33.21
N ALA A 402 -56.72 -13.69 33.16
CA ALA A 402 -56.95 -12.36 33.72
C ALA A 402 -56.57 -11.12 32.88
N SER A 403 -57.61 -10.66 32.19
CA SER A 403 -58.17 -9.31 32.33
C SER A 403 -57.65 -8.18 31.43
N ALA A 404 -58.58 -7.77 30.57
CA ALA A 404 -58.58 -6.60 29.72
C ALA A 404 -58.46 -5.28 30.51
N ALA A 405 -57.68 -4.34 29.96
CA ALA A 405 -57.86 -2.90 30.14
C ALA A 405 -57.33 -2.17 28.88
N PRO A 406 -57.90 -1.00 28.53
CA PRO A 406 -58.13 -0.65 27.13
C PRO A 406 -57.02 0.20 26.48
N ARG A 407 -56.94 0.06 25.15
CA ARG A 407 -56.31 1.00 24.22
C ARG A 407 -56.75 2.44 24.51
N ARG A 408 -55.78 3.34 24.64
CA ARG A 408 -55.97 4.76 24.31
C ARG A 408 -54.95 5.15 23.24
N ASP A 409 -55.50 5.49 22.09
CA ASP A 409 -54.87 6.30 21.07
C ASP A 409 -54.48 7.66 21.67
N TYR A 410 -53.26 8.14 21.39
CA TYR A 410 -52.96 9.56 21.50
C TYR A 410 -52.18 10.03 20.27
N ARG A 411 -52.97 10.60 19.36
CA ARG A 411 -52.59 11.60 18.37
C ARG A 411 -52.35 12.91 19.11
N GLY A 412 -51.28 13.63 18.75
CA GLY A 412 -51.28 15.09 18.73
C GLY A 412 -50.57 15.81 19.88
N GLY A 413 -49.67 16.70 19.46
CA GLY A 413 -49.57 18.06 19.99
C GLY A 413 -48.63 18.27 21.18
N GLY A 414 -47.82 19.32 21.09
CA GLY A 414 -47.27 19.94 22.29
C GLY A 414 -45.94 20.63 22.10
N ASP A 415 -46.02 21.90 21.69
CA ASP A 415 -45.02 22.92 21.93
C ASP A 415 -44.52 22.91 23.39
N GLY A 416 -43.22 23.14 23.58
CA GLY A 416 -42.59 23.20 24.88
C GLY A 416 -41.34 24.07 24.88
N LYS A 417 -41.54 25.38 24.76
CA LYS A 417 -40.63 26.42 25.25
C LYS A 417 -40.39 26.27 26.75
N ALA A 418 -39.14 26.45 27.16
CA ALA A 418 -38.60 26.93 28.45
C ALA A 418 -37.36 26.08 28.79
N GLY A 419 -36.19 26.61 29.16
CA GLY A 419 -35.84 27.92 29.68
C GLY A 419 -34.69 27.70 30.69
N GLY A 420 -33.83 28.71 30.85
CA GLY A 420 -32.80 28.75 31.88
C GLY A 420 -31.38 28.81 31.30
N SER A 421 -30.75 29.99 31.29
CA SER A 421 -29.95 30.52 32.41
C SER A 421 -28.59 29.83 32.46
N GLY A 422 -27.44 30.46 32.30
CA GLY A 422 -27.01 31.84 32.45
C GLY A 422 -25.50 31.78 32.70
N GLY A 423 -24.70 32.74 32.21
CA GLY A 423 -23.25 32.69 32.40
C GLY A 423 -22.52 33.77 31.63
N ARG A 424 -22.54 34.99 32.19
CA ARG A 424 -21.92 36.22 31.71
C ARG A 424 -20.67 36.49 32.56
N GLY A 425 -19.55 36.85 31.93
CA GLY A 425 -18.36 37.42 32.58
C GLY A 425 -17.07 36.84 31.98
N GLY A 426 -16.12 37.60 31.44
CA GLY A 426 -15.92 39.04 31.52
C GLY A 426 -15.06 39.58 30.37
N GLN A 427 -15.25 40.88 30.14
CA GLN A 427 -14.35 41.76 29.43
C GLN A 427 -13.12 42.04 30.29
N GLY A 428 -11.96 42.11 29.66
CA GLY A 428 -10.78 42.81 30.16
C GLY A 428 -10.21 43.64 29.01
N SER A 429 -10.41 44.95 29.08
CA SER A 429 -9.84 45.95 28.16
C SER A 429 -8.58 46.56 28.76
N ALA A 430 -7.62 46.84 27.86
CA ALA A 430 -6.75 48.01 27.78
C ALA A 430 -5.52 48.20 28.70
N ALA A 431 -4.40 48.43 28.00
CA ALA A 431 -3.35 49.45 28.20
C ALA A 431 -2.45 49.37 29.44
N VAL A 432 -1.16 49.07 29.23
CA VAL A 432 -0.04 50.04 29.07
C VAL A 432 0.93 49.48 28.04
#